data_AF-A0A953DVJ1-F1
#
_entry.id   AF-A0A953DVJ1-F1
#
_cell.length_a   1.000
_cell.length_b   1.000
_cell.length_c   1.000
_cell.angle_alpha   90.00
_cell.angle_beta   90.00
_cell.angle_gamma   90.00
#
_symmetry.space_group_name_H-M   'P 1'
#
loop_
_entity.id
_entity.type
_entity.pdbx_description
1 polymer ?
#
loop_
_entity_poly.entity_id
_entity_poly.type
_entity_poly.pdbx_seq_one_letter_code
_entity_poly.pdbx_strand_id
1 'polypeptide(L)'
;MRVLKWRRLFWAGISVLILSWATALGPEPPARIAISSDELVRAVALGRDSLVELCLMEKVDPNGRDAQGRTPLLLATMRGDWKTAQKLVDAGARVDLADRDGLTPLMAAAMHGNLAMFQVLRARSADLRPEAACKDGRDLLGMALDGGNAEIVRIIVEQWPAMSQWRSSTRRALRQALVADDKEQIRQLLSKHSSPPTPEGKKVPLLAYAIAQNNSPLFDTLLACGADPNTVLPPHCDADFLALIPSKSLRSYIEEDRDLTVLMLAAGLGQDDYARALLQAGASRSRLTSRDKMSALDIAAETGHWRAAQILLGGGPPPDKLRIEISLALQRVALLKNGVPVYRAPCSTGRPGYSTKRGEFVVTNKERYHRSTIY
;
A
#
# COMPACT_ATOMS: atom_id res chain seq x y z
N MET A 1 -90.72 32.84 -51.41
CA MET A 1 -89.98 33.51 -50.30
C MET A 1 -89.79 32.69 -49.01
N ARG A 2 -90.18 31.39 -48.91
CA ARG A 2 -90.01 30.60 -47.65
C ARG A 2 -88.76 29.70 -47.58
N VAL A 3 -88.17 29.30 -48.71
CA VAL A 3 -87.01 28.37 -48.73
C VAL A 3 -85.68 29.04 -48.31
N LEU A 4 -85.54 30.35 -48.49
CA LEU A 4 -84.31 31.08 -48.18
C LEU A 4 -84.11 31.32 -46.65
N LYS A 5 -85.19 31.34 -45.86
CA LYS A 5 -85.11 31.55 -44.40
C LYS A 5 -84.60 30.33 -43.65
N TRP A 6 -84.92 29.12 -44.12
CA TRP A 6 -84.48 27.87 -43.48
C TRP A 6 -82.99 27.60 -43.64
N ARG A 7 -82.40 27.97 -44.79
CA ARG A 7 -80.94 27.88 -44.97
C ARG A 7 -80.18 28.78 -44.00
N ARG A 8 -80.62 30.02 -43.76
CA ARG A 8 -79.94 30.93 -42.82
C ARG A 8 -80.04 30.45 -41.37
N LEU A 9 -81.19 29.90 -40.96
CA LEU A 9 -81.37 29.32 -39.63
C LEU A 9 -80.54 28.04 -39.43
N PHE A 10 -80.42 27.20 -40.45
CA PHE A 10 -79.61 25.98 -40.40
C PHE A 10 -78.11 26.31 -40.33
N TRP A 11 -77.64 27.28 -41.12
CA TRP A 11 -76.26 27.76 -41.06
C TRP A 11 -75.96 28.47 -39.74
N ALA A 12 -76.88 29.27 -39.19
CA ALA A 12 -76.71 29.89 -37.88
C ALA A 12 -76.66 28.84 -36.74
N GLY A 13 -77.49 27.79 -36.81
CA GLY A 13 -77.47 26.68 -35.87
C GLY A 13 -76.15 25.90 -35.92
N ILE A 14 -75.62 25.63 -37.12
CA ILE A 14 -74.31 25.02 -37.31
C ILE A 14 -73.20 25.93 -36.79
N SER A 15 -73.25 27.24 -37.04
CA SER A 15 -72.27 28.19 -36.53
C SER A 15 -72.25 28.24 -35.01
N VAL A 16 -73.42 28.20 -34.35
CA VAL A 16 -73.51 28.15 -32.88
C VAL A 16 -73.02 26.80 -32.34
N LEU A 17 -73.29 25.69 -33.04
CA LEU A 17 -72.77 24.36 -32.68
C LEU A 17 -71.25 24.29 -32.81
N ILE A 18 -70.68 24.88 -33.86
CA ILE A 18 -69.22 24.99 -34.05
C ILE A 18 -68.61 25.90 -32.99
N LEU A 19 -69.26 27.02 -32.65
CA LEU A 19 -68.78 27.93 -31.60
C LEU A 19 -68.87 27.29 -30.20
N SER A 20 -69.92 26.51 -29.95
CA SER A 20 -70.09 25.73 -28.72
C SER A 20 -69.09 24.56 -28.65
N TRP A 21 -68.76 23.93 -29.77
CA TRP A 21 -67.72 22.91 -29.83
C TRP A 21 -66.32 23.51 -29.62
N ALA A 22 -66.05 24.68 -30.21
CA ALA A 22 -64.78 25.39 -30.07
C ALA A 22 -64.56 25.98 -28.67
N THR A 23 -65.62 26.17 -27.88
CA THR A 23 -65.52 26.60 -26.48
C THR A 23 -65.51 25.44 -25.49
N ALA A 24 -66.08 24.29 -25.84
CA ALA A 24 -66.00 23.06 -25.06
C ALA A 24 -64.64 22.33 -25.20
N LEU A 25 -64.02 22.42 -26.38
CA LEU A 25 -62.63 22.06 -26.61
C LEU A 25 -61.76 23.30 -26.40
N GLY A 26 -61.57 23.71 -25.13
CA GLY A 26 -60.47 24.62 -24.82
C GLY A 26 -59.18 24.07 -25.43
N PRO A 27 -58.26 24.93 -25.92
CA PRO A 27 -57.02 24.45 -26.53
C PRO A 27 -56.40 23.43 -25.59
N GLU A 28 -56.07 22.24 -26.11
CA GLU A 28 -55.37 21.25 -25.30
C GLU A 28 -54.21 21.96 -24.60
N PRO A 29 -54.03 21.78 -23.28
CA PRO A 29 -52.92 22.42 -22.58
C PRO A 29 -51.67 22.13 -23.40
N PRO A 30 -50.87 23.14 -23.76
CA PRO A 30 -49.75 22.96 -24.66
C PRO A 30 -48.96 21.76 -24.16
N ALA A 31 -48.76 20.76 -25.03
CA ALA A 31 -48.08 19.52 -24.68
C ALA A 31 -46.89 19.88 -23.82
N ARG A 32 -46.96 19.58 -22.51
CA ARG A 32 -45.87 19.93 -21.59
C ARG A 32 -44.64 19.29 -22.21
N ILE A 33 -43.64 20.10 -22.58
CA ILE A 33 -42.36 19.58 -23.04
C ILE A 33 -41.85 18.80 -21.84
N ALA A 34 -42.06 17.48 -21.88
CA ALA A 34 -41.68 16.60 -20.80
C ALA A 34 -40.17 16.56 -20.84
N ILE A 35 -39.55 17.35 -19.97
CA ILE A 35 -38.09 17.44 -19.87
C ILE A 35 -37.60 16.03 -19.59
N SER A 36 -36.85 15.46 -20.52
CA SER A 36 -36.39 14.08 -20.43
C SER A 36 -35.18 13.99 -19.49
N SER A 37 -34.94 12.79 -18.93
CA SER A 37 -33.71 12.51 -18.18
C SER A 37 -32.44 12.81 -18.99
N ASP A 38 -32.50 12.63 -20.32
CA ASP A 38 -31.40 12.90 -21.24
C ASP A 38 -31.12 14.40 -21.38
N GLU A 39 -32.14 15.25 -21.26
CA GLU A 39 -31.98 16.70 -21.23
C GLU A 39 -31.27 17.16 -19.97
N LEU A 40 -31.58 16.57 -18.81
CA LEU A 40 -30.85 16.85 -17.56
C LEU A 40 -29.38 16.43 -17.67
N VAL A 41 -29.11 15.24 -18.20
CA VAL A 41 -27.75 14.75 -18.46
C VAL A 41 -26.99 15.73 -19.38
N ARG A 42 -27.63 16.19 -20.45
CA ARG A 42 -27.04 17.15 -21.39
C ARG A 42 -26.84 18.53 -20.77
N ALA A 43 -27.78 19.02 -19.96
CA ALA A 43 -27.68 20.29 -19.25
C ALA A 43 -26.48 20.31 -18.29
N VAL A 44 -26.28 19.23 -17.54
CA VAL A 44 -25.11 19.07 -16.64
C VAL A 44 -23.82 18.88 -17.44
N ALA A 45 -23.83 18.13 -18.55
CA ALA A 45 -22.67 17.98 -19.42
C ALA A 45 -22.19 19.34 -19.99
N LEU A 46 -23.14 20.22 -20.36
CA LEU A 46 -22.85 21.54 -20.90
C LEU A 46 -22.63 22.61 -19.82
N GLY A 47 -23.05 22.37 -18.56
CA GLY A 47 -22.89 23.32 -17.45
C GLY A 47 -23.87 24.48 -17.53
N ARG A 48 -25.10 24.19 -17.96
CA ARG A 48 -26.16 25.20 -18.08
C ARG A 48 -26.98 25.19 -16.80
N ASP A 49 -26.50 25.88 -15.77
CA ASP A 49 -27.10 25.89 -14.43
C ASP A 49 -28.60 26.19 -14.44
N SER A 50 -29.04 27.15 -15.25
CA SER A 50 -30.46 27.50 -15.39
C SER A 50 -31.33 26.34 -15.90
N LEU A 51 -30.79 25.52 -16.81
CA LEU A 51 -31.50 24.33 -17.30
C LEU A 51 -31.47 23.22 -16.25
N VAL A 52 -30.36 23.07 -15.52
CA VAL A 52 -30.28 22.10 -14.41
C VAL A 52 -31.32 22.45 -13.35
N GLU A 53 -31.43 23.71 -12.95
CA GLU A 53 -32.44 24.16 -11.98
C GLU A 53 -33.86 23.90 -12.47
N LEU A 54 -34.16 24.21 -13.74
CA LEU A 54 -35.46 23.93 -14.33
C LEU A 54 -35.79 22.42 -14.31
N CYS A 55 -34.84 21.57 -14.70
CA CYS A 55 -35.03 20.11 -14.69
C CYS A 55 -35.29 19.57 -13.27
N LEU A 56 -34.60 20.12 -12.25
CA LEU A 56 -34.78 19.71 -10.86
C LEU A 56 -36.12 20.20 -10.28
N MET A 57 -36.59 21.40 -10.67
CA MET A 57 -37.92 21.90 -10.29
C MET A 57 -39.04 21.03 -10.86
N GLU A 58 -38.89 20.55 -12.10
CA GLU A 58 -39.85 19.64 -12.74
C GLU A 58 -39.74 18.18 -12.25
N LYS A 59 -38.89 17.89 -11.25
CA LYS A 59 -38.68 16.54 -10.66
C LYS A 59 -38.32 15.47 -11.70
N VAL A 60 -37.54 15.85 -12.71
CA VAL A 60 -36.97 14.90 -13.69
C VAL A 60 -36.11 13.86 -12.97
N ASP A 61 -36.15 12.60 -13.41
CA ASP A 61 -35.31 11.54 -12.84
C ASP A 61 -33.81 11.93 -12.93
N PRO A 62 -33.13 12.13 -11.78
CA PRO A 62 -31.73 12.54 -11.76
C PRO A 62 -30.75 11.42 -12.14
N ASN A 63 -31.25 10.22 -12.45
CA ASN A 63 -30.44 9.03 -12.73
C ASN A 63 -30.34 8.66 -14.21
N GLY A 64 -30.76 9.57 -15.11
CA GLY A 64 -30.52 9.44 -16.55
C GLY A 64 -29.06 9.13 -16.88
N ARG A 65 -28.79 8.50 -18.02
CA ARG A 65 -27.43 8.13 -18.41
C ARG A 65 -27.15 8.55 -19.85
N ASP A 66 -25.96 9.10 -20.08
CA ASP A 66 -25.51 9.35 -21.45
C ASP A 66 -25.05 8.07 -22.17
N ALA A 67 -24.59 8.23 -23.41
CA ALA A 67 -24.06 7.15 -24.22
C ALA A 67 -22.82 6.46 -23.61
N GLN A 68 -22.15 7.05 -22.63
CA GLN A 68 -21.02 6.47 -21.90
C GLN A 68 -21.47 5.85 -20.56
N GLY A 69 -22.77 5.88 -20.25
CA GLY A 69 -23.32 5.40 -18.99
C GLY A 69 -23.14 6.38 -17.82
N ARG A 70 -22.69 7.61 -18.08
CA ARG A 70 -22.44 8.62 -17.04
C ARG A 70 -23.74 9.25 -16.60
N THR A 71 -23.93 9.35 -15.29
CA THR A 71 -25.07 10.04 -14.68
C THR A 71 -24.83 11.54 -14.57
N PRO A 72 -25.87 12.39 -14.42
CA PRO A 72 -25.71 13.81 -14.13
C PRO A 72 -24.80 14.04 -12.93
N LEU A 73 -24.94 13.23 -11.87
CA LEU A 73 -24.10 13.34 -10.67
C LEU A 73 -22.63 13.04 -10.98
N LEU A 74 -22.35 11.99 -11.78
CA LEU A 74 -20.99 11.67 -12.19
C LEU A 74 -20.39 12.80 -13.05
N LEU A 75 -21.16 13.35 -13.98
CA LEU A 75 -20.70 14.47 -14.83
C LEU A 75 -20.39 15.73 -14.00
N ALA A 76 -21.25 16.08 -13.05
CA ALA A 76 -21.02 17.22 -12.15
C ALA A 76 -19.76 17.03 -11.30
N THR A 77 -19.60 15.83 -10.70
CA THR A 77 -18.42 15.52 -9.87
C THR A 77 -17.13 15.42 -10.68
N MET A 78 -17.15 14.86 -11.90
CA MET A 78 -16.00 14.84 -12.81
C MET A 78 -15.52 16.25 -13.18
N ARG A 79 -16.44 17.20 -13.32
CA ARG A 79 -16.12 18.61 -13.61
C ARG A 79 -15.70 19.42 -12.38
N GLY A 80 -15.81 18.85 -11.19
CA GLY A 80 -15.63 19.58 -9.94
C GLY A 80 -16.73 20.61 -9.65
N ASP A 81 -17.90 20.48 -10.29
CA ASP A 81 -19.07 21.32 -9.99
C ASP A 81 -19.81 20.77 -8.75
N TRP A 82 -19.25 21.08 -7.59
CA TRP A 82 -19.73 20.60 -6.31
C TRP A 82 -21.10 21.15 -5.93
N LYS A 83 -21.46 22.34 -6.44
CA LYS A 83 -22.77 22.95 -6.19
C LYS A 83 -23.86 22.17 -6.90
N THR A 84 -23.66 21.87 -8.19
CA THR A 84 -24.59 21.05 -8.96
C THR A 84 -24.63 19.61 -8.46
N ALA A 85 -23.47 19.04 -8.11
CA ALA A 85 -23.41 17.71 -7.51
C ALA A 85 -24.24 17.62 -6.22
N GLN A 86 -24.13 18.62 -5.33
CA GLN A 86 -24.94 18.68 -4.11
C GLN A 86 -26.44 18.76 -4.41
N LYS A 87 -26.85 19.65 -5.33
CA LYS A 87 -28.26 19.76 -5.77
C LYS A 87 -28.80 18.43 -6.31
N LEU A 88 -28.01 17.71 -7.11
CA LEU A 88 -28.39 16.41 -7.66
C LEU A 88 -28.53 15.34 -6.58
N VAL A 89 -27.61 15.32 -5.62
CA VAL A 89 -27.67 14.44 -4.45
C VAL A 89 -28.95 14.73 -3.65
N ASP A 90 -29.28 16.00 -3.41
CA ASP A 90 -30.48 16.40 -2.68
C ASP A 90 -31.78 16.08 -3.45
N ALA A 91 -31.73 16.04 -4.78
CA ALA A 91 -32.82 15.59 -5.64
C ALA A 91 -32.98 14.06 -5.73
N GLY A 92 -32.15 13.27 -5.02
CA GLY A 92 -32.27 11.80 -4.99
C GLY A 92 -31.43 11.08 -6.05
N ALA A 93 -30.37 11.72 -6.57
CA ALA A 93 -29.41 11.03 -7.42
C ALA A 93 -28.74 9.85 -6.70
N ARG A 94 -28.67 8.71 -7.37
CA ARG A 94 -27.97 7.51 -6.91
C ARG A 94 -26.46 7.72 -6.98
N VAL A 95 -25.78 7.53 -5.85
CA VAL A 95 -24.33 7.79 -5.69
C VAL A 95 -23.43 6.60 -6.05
N ASP A 96 -24.04 5.42 -6.21
CA ASP A 96 -23.40 4.12 -6.49
C ASP A 96 -23.27 3.82 -7.99
N LEU A 97 -23.87 4.64 -8.87
CA LEU A 97 -23.90 4.38 -10.29
C LEU A 97 -22.56 4.73 -10.96
N ALA A 98 -21.90 3.69 -11.48
CA ALA A 98 -20.69 3.81 -12.28
C ALA A 98 -20.99 4.01 -13.78
N ASP A 99 -20.06 4.63 -14.50
CA ASP A 99 -20.07 4.66 -15.95
C ASP A 99 -19.58 3.34 -16.58
N ARG A 100 -19.46 3.31 -17.91
CA ARG A 100 -18.97 2.13 -18.64
C ARG A 100 -17.54 1.74 -18.29
N ASP A 101 -16.73 2.64 -17.75
CA ASP A 101 -15.34 2.37 -17.35
C ASP A 101 -15.22 2.02 -15.86
N GLY A 102 -16.34 2.02 -15.14
CA GLY A 102 -16.40 1.70 -13.72
C GLY A 102 -16.16 2.90 -12.80
N LEU A 103 -16.10 4.12 -13.35
CA LEU A 103 -15.88 5.34 -12.58
C LEU A 103 -17.16 5.73 -11.84
N THR A 104 -17.05 5.91 -10.52
CA THR A 104 -18.15 6.36 -9.65
C THR A 104 -18.01 7.83 -9.26
N PRO A 105 -19.11 8.52 -8.86
CA PRO A 105 -19.04 9.88 -8.34
C PRO A 105 -18.08 10.03 -7.15
N LEU A 106 -18.01 9.01 -6.29
CA LEU A 106 -17.10 8.97 -5.16
C LEU A 106 -15.63 8.95 -5.60
N MET A 107 -15.30 8.13 -6.60
CA MET A 107 -13.97 8.08 -7.20
C MET A 107 -13.56 9.43 -7.79
N ALA A 108 -14.49 10.11 -8.49
CA ALA A 108 -14.25 11.46 -8.99
C ALA A 108 -14.03 12.48 -7.85
N ALA A 109 -14.81 12.42 -6.76
CA ALA A 109 -14.60 13.29 -5.59
C ALA A 109 -13.23 13.05 -4.91
N ALA A 110 -12.79 11.79 -4.82
CA ALA A 110 -11.47 11.44 -4.31
C ALA A 110 -10.34 11.97 -5.22
N MET A 111 -10.47 11.81 -6.54
CA MET A 111 -9.51 12.32 -7.53
C MET A 111 -9.33 13.83 -7.47
N HIS A 112 -10.40 14.58 -7.17
CA HIS A 112 -10.33 16.04 -7.00
C HIS A 112 -9.97 16.48 -5.57
N GLY A 113 -9.76 15.54 -4.65
CA GLY A 113 -9.43 15.85 -3.25
C GLY A 113 -10.54 16.57 -2.47
N ASN A 114 -11.80 16.54 -2.94
CA ASN A 114 -12.90 17.23 -2.27
C ASN A 114 -13.45 16.38 -1.12
N LEU A 115 -12.96 16.66 0.10
CA LEU A 115 -13.34 15.93 1.31
C LEU A 115 -14.84 16.04 1.62
N ALA A 116 -15.45 17.22 1.46
CA ALA A 116 -16.85 17.44 1.80
C ALA A 116 -17.77 16.60 0.92
N MET A 117 -17.58 16.66 -0.40
CA MET A 117 -18.37 15.85 -1.33
C MET A 117 -18.07 14.37 -1.17
N PHE A 118 -16.81 14.00 -0.93
CA PHE A 118 -16.43 12.61 -0.64
C PHE A 118 -17.19 12.06 0.57
N GLN A 119 -17.31 12.83 1.66
CA GLN A 119 -18.07 12.42 2.84
C GLN A 119 -19.57 12.29 2.58
N VAL A 120 -20.16 13.22 1.82
CA VAL A 120 -21.58 13.18 1.44
C VAL A 120 -21.88 11.93 0.62
N LEU A 121 -21.07 11.66 -0.42
CA LEU A 121 -21.24 10.50 -1.28
C LEU A 121 -20.99 9.19 -0.53
N ARG A 122 -19.98 9.16 0.35
CA ARG A 122 -19.67 8.02 1.21
C ARG A 122 -20.84 7.71 2.15
N ALA A 123 -21.42 8.71 2.80
CA ALA A 123 -22.54 8.52 3.74
C ALA A 123 -23.80 7.95 3.08
N ARG A 124 -23.98 8.19 1.77
CA ARG A 124 -25.12 7.69 0.99
C ARG A 124 -24.82 6.41 0.21
N SER A 125 -23.58 5.93 0.23
CA SER A 125 -23.17 4.70 -0.43
C SER A 125 -23.21 3.54 0.57
N ALA A 126 -24.14 2.60 0.37
CA ALA A 126 -24.26 1.40 1.22
C ALA A 126 -23.18 0.33 0.91
N ASP A 127 -22.64 0.33 -0.32
CA ASP A 127 -21.73 -0.70 -0.84
C ASP A 127 -20.42 -0.08 -1.36
N LEU A 128 -19.65 0.56 -0.48
CA LEU A 128 -18.29 0.98 -0.80
C LEU A 128 -17.40 -0.24 -1.04
N ARG A 129 -17.03 -0.47 -2.30
CA ARG A 129 -15.99 -1.42 -2.67
C ARG A 129 -14.70 -0.67 -3.02
N PRO A 130 -13.86 -0.29 -2.02
CA PRO A 130 -12.65 0.49 -2.26
C PRO A 130 -11.64 -0.20 -3.19
N GLU A 131 -11.74 -1.52 -3.29
CA GLU A 131 -10.89 -2.38 -4.12
C GLU A 131 -11.28 -2.41 -5.60
N ALA A 132 -12.49 -1.96 -5.93
CA ALA A 132 -12.99 -1.96 -7.30
C ALA A 132 -12.15 -0.97 -8.12
N ALA A 133 -11.50 -1.48 -9.16
CA ALA A 133 -10.73 -0.68 -10.09
C ALA A 133 -11.57 -0.37 -11.33
N CYS A 134 -11.34 0.82 -11.90
CA CYS A 134 -11.80 1.15 -13.24
C CYS A 134 -11.14 0.22 -14.27
N LYS A 135 -11.69 0.17 -15.48
CA LYS A 135 -11.11 -0.63 -16.59
C LYS A 135 -9.66 -0.29 -16.89
N ASP A 136 -9.25 0.95 -16.64
CA ASP A 136 -7.86 1.42 -16.77
C ASP A 136 -6.91 0.89 -15.68
N GLY A 137 -7.41 0.10 -14.71
CA GLY A 137 -6.65 -0.40 -13.57
C GLY A 137 -6.50 0.60 -12.41
N ARG A 138 -7.04 1.81 -12.53
CA ARG A 138 -7.05 2.82 -11.46
C ARG A 138 -8.06 2.45 -10.37
N ASP A 139 -7.61 2.40 -9.13
CA ASP A 139 -8.44 2.14 -7.95
C ASP A 139 -8.72 3.42 -7.14
N LEU A 140 -9.63 3.32 -6.17
CA LEU A 140 -10.05 4.45 -5.36
C LEU A 140 -8.89 5.10 -4.58
N LEU A 141 -7.97 4.29 -4.04
CA LEU A 141 -6.77 4.80 -3.36
C LEU A 141 -5.84 5.53 -4.33
N GLY A 142 -5.57 4.97 -5.51
CA GLY A 142 -4.77 5.64 -6.54
C GLY A 142 -5.32 7.02 -6.89
N MET A 143 -6.64 7.11 -7.08
CA MET A 143 -7.30 8.40 -7.34
C MET A 143 -7.20 9.36 -6.15
N ALA A 144 -7.40 8.88 -4.92
CA ALA A 144 -7.25 9.73 -3.73
C ALA A 144 -5.83 10.27 -3.55
N LEU A 145 -4.82 9.45 -3.88
CA LEU A 145 -3.42 9.88 -3.89
C LEU A 145 -3.16 10.94 -4.96
N ASP A 146 -3.76 10.80 -6.15
CA ASP A 146 -3.66 11.80 -7.22
C ASP A 146 -4.34 13.14 -6.81
N GLY A 147 -5.43 13.07 -6.04
CA GLY A 147 -6.13 14.24 -5.49
C GLY A 147 -5.41 14.91 -4.31
N GLY A 148 -4.40 14.27 -3.73
CA GLY A 148 -3.50 14.87 -2.72
C GLY A 148 -4.13 15.14 -1.34
N ASN A 149 -5.38 14.73 -1.09
CA ASN A 149 -6.05 14.96 0.19
C ASN A 149 -5.76 13.81 1.17
N ALA A 150 -4.88 14.06 2.15
CA ALA A 150 -4.46 13.06 3.14
C ALA A 150 -5.61 12.48 3.97
N GLU A 151 -6.63 13.28 4.28
CA GLU A 151 -7.78 12.84 5.06
C GLU A 151 -8.63 11.80 4.29
N ILE A 152 -8.81 12.02 2.99
CA ILE A 152 -9.50 11.06 2.11
C ILE A 152 -8.70 9.75 2.05
N VAL A 153 -7.37 9.83 1.89
CA VAL A 153 -6.49 8.65 1.88
C VAL A 153 -6.61 7.87 3.18
N ARG A 154 -6.57 8.55 4.33
CA ARG A 154 -6.72 7.93 5.66
C ARG A 154 -8.04 7.18 5.78
N ILE A 155 -9.15 7.84 5.45
CA ILE A 155 -10.49 7.23 5.47
C ILE A 155 -10.54 5.96 4.62
N ILE A 156 -9.96 6.00 3.42
CA ILE A 156 -9.96 4.87 2.49
C ILE A 156 -9.13 3.70 3.06
N VAL A 157 -7.96 3.97 3.64
CA VAL A 157 -7.08 2.96 4.25
C VAL A 157 -7.75 2.30 5.47
N GLU A 158 -8.42 3.07 6.33
CA GLU A 158 -9.13 2.55 7.50
C GLU A 158 -10.19 1.51 7.11
N GLN A 159 -10.97 1.82 6.07
CA GLN A 159 -12.06 0.98 5.58
C GLN A 159 -11.60 -0.15 4.65
N TRP A 160 -10.34 -0.16 4.22
CA TRP A 160 -9.84 -1.19 3.32
C TRP A 160 -9.81 -2.57 4.02
N PRO A 161 -10.30 -3.64 3.38
CA PRO A 161 -10.17 -4.99 3.91
C PRO A 161 -8.70 -5.47 3.94
N ALA A 162 -8.44 -6.58 4.64
CA ALA A 162 -7.11 -7.19 4.61
C ALA A 162 -6.82 -7.76 3.21
N MET A 163 -5.64 -7.47 2.68
CA MET A 163 -5.19 -7.92 1.36
C MET A 163 -4.05 -8.92 1.48
N SER A 164 -4.02 -9.90 0.59
CA SER A 164 -2.92 -10.86 0.49
C SER A 164 -1.69 -10.25 -0.19
N GLN A 165 -1.89 -9.32 -1.14
CA GLN A 165 -0.83 -8.78 -2.01
C GLN A 165 -0.90 -7.25 -2.11
N TRP A 166 0.28 -6.65 -2.25
CA TRP A 166 0.44 -5.20 -2.48
C TRP A 166 0.11 -4.82 -3.93
N ARG A 167 -0.74 -3.80 -4.10
CA ARG A 167 -1.03 -3.12 -5.38
C ARG A 167 -0.15 -1.90 -5.59
N SER A 168 -0.03 -1.39 -6.83
CA SER A 168 0.76 -0.17 -7.11
C SER A 168 0.28 1.03 -6.26
N SER A 169 -1.03 1.22 -6.13
CA SER A 169 -1.65 2.24 -5.26
C SER A 169 -1.25 2.10 -3.78
N THR A 170 -1.32 0.91 -3.20
CA THR A 170 -0.96 0.67 -1.80
C THR A 170 0.54 0.88 -1.55
N ARG A 171 1.41 0.53 -2.51
CA ARG A 171 2.85 0.83 -2.45
C ARG A 171 3.09 2.34 -2.53
N ARG A 172 2.37 3.05 -3.41
CA ARG A 172 2.43 4.51 -3.50
C ARG A 172 1.98 5.18 -2.20
N ALA A 173 0.89 4.69 -1.59
CA ALA A 173 0.40 5.18 -0.30
C ALA A 173 1.44 4.96 0.80
N LEU A 174 2.04 3.76 0.89
CA LEU A 174 3.11 3.50 1.85
C LEU A 174 4.31 4.43 1.65
N ARG A 175 4.73 4.65 0.41
CA ARG A 175 5.83 5.58 0.09
C ARG A 175 5.52 7.00 0.54
N GLN A 176 4.29 7.48 0.30
CA GLN A 176 3.87 8.80 0.75
C GLN A 176 3.85 8.89 2.28
N ALA A 177 3.33 7.87 2.97
CA ALA A 177 3.29 7.81 4.42
C ALA A 177 4.71 7.79 5.02
N LEU A 178 5.66 7.07 4.40
CA LEU A 178 7.06 7.06 4.80
C LEU A 178 7.74 8.43 4.64
N VAL A 179 7.45 9.15 3.54
CA VAL A 179 7.99 10.50 3.31
C VAL A 179 7.39 11.50 4.32
N ALA A 180 6.13 11.32 4.70
CA ALA A 180 5.44 12.15 5.68
C ALA A 180 5.73 11.77 7.14
N ASP A 181 6.45 10.67 7.40
CA ASP A 181 6.62 10.03 8.72
C ASP A 181 5.27 9.76 9.44
N ASP A 182 4.22 9.44 8.69
CA ASP A 182 2.91 9.10 9.24
C ASP A 182 2.89 7.64 9.72
N LYS A 183 3.39 7.44 10.95
CA LYS A 183 3.51 6.13 11.59
C LYS A 183 2.19 5.40 11.74
N GLU A 184 1.08 6.13 11.91
CA GLU A 184 -0.23 5.53 12.08
C GLU A 184 -0.71 4.94 10.75
N GLN A 185 -0.60 5.72 9.66
CA GLN A 185 -0.93 5.23 8.34
C GLN A 185 -0.02 4.07 7.90
N ILE A 186 1.28 4.11 8.24
CA ILE A 186 2.20 2.99 7.97
C ILE A 186 1.75 1.74 8.74
N ARG A 187 1.46 1.85 10.04
CA ARG A 187 0.95 0.70 10.84
C ARG A 187 -0.31 0.11 10.25
N GLN A 188 -1.27 0.95 9.89
CA GLN A 188 -2.52 0.50 9.30
C GLN A 188 -2.25 -0.25 8.00
N LEU A 189 -1.47 0.32 7.08
CA LEU A 189 -1.11 -0.33 5.82
C LEU A 189 -0.41 -1.67 6.04
N LEU A 190 0.56 -1.75 6.95
CA LEU A 190 1.26 -3.00 7.27
C LEU A 190 0.32 -4.04 7.91
N SER A 191 -0.56 -3.64 8.83
CA SER A 191 -1.52 -4.54 9.49
C SER A 191 -2.52 -5.18 8.53
N LYS A 192 -2.83 -4.49 7.42
CA LYS A 192 -3.77 -4.97 6.39
C LYS A 192 -3.13 -5.91 5.39
N HIS A 193 -1.80 -6.05 5.36
CA HIS A 193 -1.09 -6.90 4.42
C HIS A 193 -0.31 -8.00 5.13
N SER A 194 -0.57 -9.25 4.78
CA SER A 194 0.19 -10.38 5.33
C SER A 194 1.59 -10.52 4.71
N SER A 195 1.78 -10.00 3.50
CA SER A 195 3.08 -10.03 2.82
C SER A 195 3.91 -8.80 3.15
N PRO A 196 5.25 -8.93 3.26
CA PRO A 196 6.11 -7.79 3.54
C PRO A 196 6.06 -6.78 2.37
N PRO A 197 6.16 -5.47 2.65
CA PRO A 197 6.11 -4.45 1.62
C PRO A 197 7.33 -4.56 0.70
N THR A 198 7.13 -4.48 -0.62
CA THR A 198 8.22 -4.46 -1.62
C THR A 198 8.21 -3.14 -2.41
N PRO A 199 9.37 -2.65 -2.87
CA PRO A 199 9.41 -1.55 -3.83
C PRO A 199 8.70 -1.90 -5.14
N GLU A 200 8.31 -0.88 -5.91
CA GLU A 200 7.60 -1.10 -7.18
C GLU A 200 8.47 -1.83 -8.21
N GLY A 201 7.94 -2.90 -8.79
CA GLY A 201 8.67 -3.76 -9.73
C GLY A 201 9.76 -4.63 -9.11
N LYS A 202 9.92 -4.62 -7.78
CA LYS A 202 10.95 -5.37 -7.04
C LYS A 202 10.36 -6.52 -6.26
N LYS A 203 11.19 -7.54 -6.01
CA LYS A 203 10.83 -8.75 -5.27
C LYS A 203 11.31 -8.70 -3.83
N VAL A 204 12.44 -8.03 -3.58
CA VAL A 204 13.04 -7.97 -2.24
C VAL A 204 12.24 -7.03 -1.32
N PRO A 205 11.92 -7.44 -0.08
CA PRO A 205 11.25 -6.61 0.90
C PRO A 205 11.97 -5.30 1.21
N LEU A 206 11.21 -4.23 1.46
CA LEU A 206 11.71 -2.91 1.87
C LEU A 206 12.61 -2.97 3.10
N LEU A 207 12.27 -3.83 4.07
CA LEU A 207 13.07 -4.03 5.28
C LEU A 207 14.48 -4.58 4.94
N ALA A 208 14.58 -5.49 3.97
CA ALA A 208 15.86 -6.01 3.52
C ALA A 208 16.68 -4.96 2.76
N TYR A 209 16.03 -4.15 1.91
CA TYR A 209 16.69 -3.00 1.28
C TYR A 209 17.21 -1.98 2.30
N ALA A 210 16.46 -1.72 3.37
CA ALA A 210 16.88 -0.80 4.43
C ALA A 210 18.19 -1.29 5.10
N ILE A 211 18.29 -2.58 5.38
CA ILE A 211 19.50 -3.22 5.93
C ILE A 211 20.66 -3.14 4.93
N ALA A 212 20.44 -3.57 3.69
CA ALA A 212 21.49 -3.58 2.66
C ALA A 212 22.03 -2.19 2.31
N GLN A 213 21.18 -1.16 2.32
CA GLN A 213 21.58 0.25 2.11
C GLN A 213 22.11 0.93 3.37
N ASN A 214 22.06 0.27 4.52
CA ASN A 214 22.35 0.84 5.83
C ASN A 214 21.50 2.10 6.16
N ASN A 215 20.21 2.07 5.80
CA ASN A 215 19.25 3.14 6.04
C ASN A 215 18.51 2.91 7.37
N SER A 216 19.12 3.38 8.48
CA SER A 216 18.55 3.24 9.82
C SER A 216 17.17 3.90 9.97
N PRO A 217 16.93 5.13 9.49
CA PRO A 217 15.60 5.75 9.60
C PRO A 217 14.49 4.91 8.97
N LEU A 218 14.70 4.38 7.77
CA LEU A 218 13.72 3.51 7.11
C LEU A 218 13.54 2.18 7.87
N PHE A 219 14.64 1.59 8.34
CA PHE A 219 14.59 0.34 9.10
C PHE A 219 13.80 0.52 10.40
N ASP A 220 14.13 1.55 11.19
CA ASP A 220 13.55 1.80 12.51
C ASP A 220 12.05 2.14 12.38
N THR A 221 11.68 2.94 11.39
CA THR A 221 10.26 3.27 11.13
C THR A 221 9.47 2.03 10.74
N LEU A 222 9.96 1.19 9.83
CA LEU A 222 9.27 -0.04 9.43
C LEU A 222 9.10 -1.01 10.60
N LEU A 223 10.16 -1.22 11.39
CA LEU A 223 10.13 -2.14 12.52
C LEU A 223 9.20 -1.62 13.64
N ALA A 224 9.25 -0.33 13.97
CA ALA A 224 8.37 0.30 14.95
C ALA A 224 6.89 0.35 14.52
N CYS A 225 6.64 0.25 13.21
CA CYS A 225 5.30 0.16 12.64
C CYS A 225 4.81 -1.29 12.44
N GLY A 226 5.57 -2.30 12.91
CA GLY A 226 5.12 -3.69 12.91
C GLY A 226 5.51 -4.51 11.70
N ALA A 227 6.57 -4.12 10.96
CA ALA A 227 7.16 -5.00 9.96
C ALA A 227 7.67 -6.30 10.62
N ASP A 228 7.43 -7.45 9.97
CA ASP A 228 7.83 -8.75 10.52
C ASP A 228 9.36 -8.89 10.56
N PRO A 229 9.98 -9.03 11.75
CA PRO A 229 11.42 -9.20 11.88
C PRO A 229 11.93 -10.57 11.37
N ASN A 230 11.03 -11.51 11.09
CA ASN A 230 11.33 -12.81 10.48
C ASN A 230 11.10 -12.83 8.97
N THR A 231 10.95 -11.65 8.35
CA THR A 231 10.83 -11.51 6.89
C THR A 231 11.93 -12.29 6.16
N VAL A 232 11.52 -13.09 5.19
CA VAL A 232 12.39 -13.96 4.39
C VAL A 232 12.72 -13.28 3.05
N LEU A 233 13.95 -13.43 2.60
CA LEU A 233 14.41 -12.99 1.28
C LEU A 233 13.84 -13.89 0.18
N PRO A 234 13.42 -13.33 -0.96
CA PRO A 234 12.94 -14.13 -2.08
C PRO A 234 14.08 -14.98 -2.68
N PRO A 235 13.76 -16.15 -3.28
CA PRO A 235 14.77 -17.04 -3.87
C PRO A 235 15.53 -16.41 -5.05
N HIS A 236 14.93 -15.40 -5.68
CA HIS A 236 15.56 -14.64 -6.75
C HIS A 236 15.51 -13.17 -6.37
N CYS A 237 16.59 -12.71 -5.75
CA CYS A 237 16.76 -11.31 -5.37
C CYS A 237 17.02 -10.43 -6.60
N ASP A 238 16.67 -9.15 -6.47
CA ASP A 238 16.86 -8.16 -7.53
C ASP A 238 18.37 -7.86 -7.71
N ALA A 239 18.82 -7.61 -8.95
CA ALA A 239 20.25 -7.43 -9.25
C ALA A 239 20.86 -6.19 -8.56
N ASP A 240 20.07 -5.13 -8.41
CA ASP A 240 20.45 -3.93 -7.66
C ASP A 240 20.56 -4.19 -6.15
N PHE A 241 19.71 -5.06 -5.60
CA PHE A 241 19.84 -5.48 -4.20
C PHE A 241 21.15 -6.25 -3.98
N LEU A 242 21.46 -7.21 -4.86
CA LEU A 242 22.70 -7.99 -4.78
C LEU A 242 23.95 -7.12 -4.94
N ALA A 243 23.89 -6.06 -5.75
CA ALA A 243 25.00 -5.11 -5.90
C ALA A 243 25.32 -4.34 -4.61
N LEU A 244 24.38 -4.20 -3.69
CA LEU A 244 24.60 -3.58 -2.38
C LEU A 244 25.36 -4.49 -1.40
N ILE A 245 25.51 -5.78 -1.72
CA ILE A 245 26.12 -6.76 -0.82
C ILE A 245 27.61 -6.90 -1.15
N PRO A 246 28.53 -6.42 -0.29
CA PRO A 246 29.96 -6.41 -0.60
C PRO A 246 30.57 -7.81 -0.58
N SER A 247 30.12 -8.68 0.33
CA SER A 247 30.67 -10.02 0.50
C SER A 247 30.22 -10.95 -0.63
N LYS A 248 31.19 -11.51 -1.37
CA LYS A 248 30.92 -12.52 -2.42
C LYS A 248 30.37 -13.80 -1.81
N SER A 249 30.87 -14.21 -0.65
CA SER A 249 30.40 -15.41 0.06
C SER A 249 28.93 -15.25 0.47
N LEU A 250 28.56 -14.09 1.06
CA LEU A 250 27.18 -13.83 1.45
C LEU A 250 26.22 -13.80 0.25
N ARG A 251 26.65 -13.25 -0.89
CA ARG A 251 25.86 -13.26 -2.13
C ARG A 251 25.56 -14.67 -2.62
N SER A 252 26.56 -15.56 -2.62
CA SER A 252 26.36 -16.97 -2.99
C SER A 252 25.31 -17.63 -2.09
N TYR A 253 25.36 -17.44 -0.77
CA TYR A 253 24.32 -17.96 0.13
C TYR A 253 22.92 -17.43 -0.18
N ILE A 254 22.79 -16.12 -0.47
CA ILE A 254 21.49 -15.50 -0.80
C ILE A 254 20.92 -16.02 -2.12
N GLU A 255 21.78 -16.30 -3.11
CA GLU A 255 21.36 -16.79 -4.43
C GLU A 255 21.09 -18.29 -4.45
N GLU A 256 21.80 -19.06 -3.63
CA GLU A 256 21.80 -20.53 -3.69
C GLU A 256 20.94 -21.22 -2.64
N ASP A 257 20.65 -20.55 -1.52
CA ASP A 257 19.88 -21.10 -0.41
C ASP A 257 18.51 -20.37 -0.29
N ARG A 258 17.59 -20.94 0.50
CA ARG A 258 16.25 -20.43 0.75
C ARG A 258 16.02 -20.26 2.24
N ASP A 259 14.96 -19.54 2.58
CA ASP A 259 14.59 -19.20 3.96
C ASP A 259 15.58 -18.29 4.68
N LEU A 260 16.43 -17.57 3.93
CA LEU A 260 17.27 -16.53 4.50
C LEU A 260 16.41 -15.41 5.06
N THR A 261 16.59 -15.09 6.33
CA THR A 261 15.87 -14.00 7.00
C THR A 261 16.62 -12.68 6.93
N VAL A 262 15.92 -11.57 7.18
CA VAL A 262 16.55 -10.26 7.39
C VAL A 262 17.55 -10.25 8.55
N LEU A 263 17.38 -11.11 9.57
CA LEU A 263 18.35 -11.28 10.65
C LEU A 263 19.65 -11.90 10.14
N MET A 264 19.55 -12.94 9.31
CA MET A 264 20.71 -13.56 8.66
C MET A 264 21.45 -12.57 7.75
N LEU A 265 20.72 -11.72 7.03
CA LEU A 265 21.30 -10.65 6.22
C LEU A 265 22.07 -9.64 7.09
N ALA A 266 21.45 -9.11 8.15
CA ALA A 266 22.11 -8.16 9.06
C ALA A 266 23.35 -8.79 9.73
N ALA A 267 23.26 -10.06 10.11
CA ALA A 267 24.36 -10.82 10.69
C ALA A 267 25.52 -11.01 9.70
N GLY A 268 25.23 -11.39 8.45
CA GLY A 268 26.21 -11.58 7.40
C GLY A 268 26.84 -10.28 6.87
N LEU A 269 26.21 -9.13 7.11
CA LEU A 269 26.78 -7.81 6.82
C LEU A 269 27.52 -7.19 8.03
N GLY A 270 27.47 -7.83 9.19
CA GLY A 270 28.09 -7.32 10.43
C GLY A 270 27.43 -6.06 10.97
N GLN A 271 26.15 -5.86 10.68
CA GLN A 271 25.38 -4.71 11.12
C GLN A 271 24.74 -4.99 12.48
N ASP A 272 25.55 -4.85 13.53
CA ASP A 272 25.25 -5.23 14.91
C ASP A 272 23.96 -4.59 15.45
N ASP A 273 23.68 -3.33 15.09
CA ASP A 273 22.54 -2.59 15.59
C ASP A 273 21.22 -3.08 15.00
N TYR A 274 21.19 -3.39 13.69
CA TYR A 274 20.03 -4.02 13.06
C TYR A 274 19.80 -5.42 13.61
N ALA A 275 20.86 -6.22 13.79
CA ALA A 275 20.73 -7.54 14.38
C ALA A 275 20.12 -7.47 15.79
N ARG A 276 20.55 -6.51 16.61
CA ARG A 276 20.00 -6.29 17.96
C ARG A 276 18.54 -5.84 17.92
N ALA A 277 18.19 -4.89 17.06
CA ALA A 277 16.83 -4.38 16.92
C ALA A 277 15.87 -5.49 16.43
N LEU A 278 16.29 -6.30 15.44
CA LEU A 278 15.52 -7.45 14.97
C LEU A 278 15.28 -8.47 16.08
N LEU A 279 16.30 -8.80 16.87
CA LEU A 279 16.16 -9.72 18.01
C LEU A 279 15.23 -9.17 19.10
N GLN A 280 15.31 -7.88 19.40
CA GLN A 280 14.39 -7.22 20.34
C GLN A 280 12.94 -7.23 19.83
N ALA A 281 12.75 -7.15 18.51
CA ALA A 281 11.44 -7.26 17.88
C ALA A 281 10.93 -8.71 17.77
N GLY A 282 11.71 -9.73 18.15
CA GLY A 282 11.29 -11.13 18.13
C GLY A 282 11.77 -11.93 16.91
N ALA A 283 12.85 -11.52 16.24
CA ALA A 283 13.49 -12.35 15.23
C ALA A 283 14.00 -13.68 15.82
N SER A 284 13.79 -14.76 15.08
CA SER A 284 14.16 -16.12 15.49
C SER A 284 15.65 -16.36 15.30
N ARG A 285 16.37 -16.62 16.38
CA ARG A 285 17.80 -16.99 16.36
C ARG A 285 18.07 -18.34 15.71
N SER A 286 17.15 -19.28 15.89
CA SER A 286 17.31 -20.69 15.55
C SER A 286 16.72 -21.08 14.21
N ARG A 287 16.20 -20.12 13.43
CA ARG A 287 15.70 -20.42 12.09
C ARG A 287 16.89 -20.81 11.22
N LEU A 288 16.73 -21.89 10.46
CA LEU A 288 17.76 -22.43 9.59
C LEU A 288 17.36 -22.21 8.13
N THR A 289 18.36 -22.01 7.28
CA THR A 289 18.18 -22.06 5.84
C THR A 289 17.86 -23.47 5.36
N SER A 290 17.37 -23.57 4.13
CA SER A 290 16.85 -24.83 3.59
C SER A 290 17.94 -25.81 3.15
N ARG A 291 18.93 -25.35 2.38
CA ARG A 291 19.97 -26.16 1.75
C ARG A 291 21.14 -26.40 2.70
N ASP A 292 21.77 -25.33 3.19
CA ASP A 292 23.00 -25.43 3.99
C ASP A 292 22.73 -25.56 5.49
N LYS A 293 21.45 -25.46 5.91
CA LYS A 293 21.00 -25.54 7.31
C LYS A 293 21.70 -24.53 8.22
N MET A 294 22.02 -23.36 7.68
CA MET A 294 22.71 -22.30 8.41
C MET A 294 21.73 -21.45 9.21
N SER A 295 22.07 -21.16 10.45
CA SER A 295 21.43 -20.14 11.27
C SER A 295 22.05 -18.77 11.01
N ALA A 296 21.44 -17.72 11.58
CA ALA A 296 22.06 -16.39 11.59
C ALA A 296 23.44 -16.40 12.26
N LEU A 297 23.64 -17.26 13.27
CA LEU A 297 24.91 -17.40 13.98
C LEU A 297 25.99 -17.99 13.06
N ASP A 298 25.64 -19.03 12.32
CA ASP A 298 26.56 -19.68 11.38
C ASP A 298 26.99 -18.71 10.28
N ILE A 299 26.05 -17.94 9.74
CA ILE A 299 26.34 -16.91 8.72
C ILE A 299 27.26 -15.81 9.29
N ALA A 300 27.02 -15.35 10.53
CA ALA A 300 27.90 -14.38 11.18
C ALA A 300 29.32 -14.92 11.39
N ALA A 301 29.45 -16.20 11.76
CA ALA A 301 30.74 -16.85 11.95
C ALA A 301 31.50 -16.99 10.63
N GLU A 302 30.85 -17.48 9.57
CA GLU A 302 31.46 -17.65 8.24
C GLU A 302 31.88 -16.33 7.58
N THR A 303 31.12 -15.26 7.83
CA THR A 303 31.46 -13.91 7.33
C THR A 303 32.49 -13.18 8.21
N GLY A 304 32.88 -13.75 9.35
CA GLY A 304 33.86 -13.16 10.27
C GLY A 304 33.31 -12.03 11.14
N HIS A 305 31.98 -11.87 11.22
CA HIS A 305 31.29 -10.85 11.99
C HIS A 305 31.06 -11.29 13.44
N TRP A 306 32.17 -11.32 14.19
CA TRP A 306 32.20 -11.82 15.57
C TRP A 306 31.26 -11.07 16.54
N ARG A 307 31.01 -9.77 16.35
CA ARG A 307 30.06 -9.00 17.19
C ARG A 307 28.62 -9.45 16.99
N ALA A 308 28.21 -9.60 15.73
CA ALA A 308 26.92 -10.17 15.38
C ALA A 308 26.75 -11.59 15.95
N ALA A 309 27.78 -12.45 15.85
CA ALA A 309 27.77 -13.79 16.44
C ALA A 309 27.53 -13.75 17.97
N GLN A 310 28.19 -12.83 18.68
CA GLN A 310 28.00 -12.68 20.12
C GLN A 310 26.60 -12.17 20.50
N ILE A 311 26.03 -11.25 19.70
CA ILE A 311 24.65 -10.77 19.87
C ILE A 311 23.65 -11.91 19.69
N LEU A 312 23.89 -12.78 18.70
CA LEU A 312 23.02 -13.90 18.35
C LEU A 312 23.01 -15.01 19.40
N LEU A 313 24.16 -15.32 20.01
CA LEU A 313 24.24 -16.30 21.10
C LEU A 313 23.43 -15.87 22.34
N GLY A 314 23.33 -14.56 22.59
CA GLY A 314 22.66 -14.00 23.76
C GLY A 314 23.39 -14.27 25.08
N GLY A 315 23.02 -13.53 26.12
CA GLY A 315 23.45 -13.79 27.51
C GLY A 315 24.93 -13.50 27.86
N GLY A 316 25.80 -13.24 26.90
CA GLY A 316 27.20 -12.89 27.14
C GLY A 316 27.41 -11.41 27.52
N PRO A 317 28.38 -11.07 28.39
CA PRO A 317 28.80 -9.68 28.57
C PRO A 317 29.28 -9.12 27.21
N PRO A 318 29.03 -7.83 26.91
CA PRO A 318 29.51 -7.21 25.68
C PRO A 318 31.03 -7.40 25.52
N PRO A 319 31.53 -7.51 24.29
CA PRO A 319 32.93 -7.85 24.03
C PRO A 319 33.95 -6.88 24.59
N ASP A 320 33.55 -5.62 24.75
CA ASP A 320 34.38 -4.62 25.41
C ASP A 320 34.57 -4.98 26.88
N LYS A 321 33.60 -5.66 27.49
CA LYS A 321 33.67 -6.17 28.86
C LYS A 321 34.36 -7.52 28.98
N LEU A 322 34.16 -8.45 28.04
CA LEU A 322 34.79 -9.77 28.07
C LEU A 322 34.99 -10.34 26.66
N ARG A 323 36.23 -10.68 26.28
CA ARG A 323 36.53 -11.35 24.99
C ARG A 323 37.70 -12.32 25.09
N ILE A 324 37.70 -13.36 24.25
CA ILE A 324 38.82 -14.29 24.09
C ILE A 324 39.61 -13.88 22.84
N GLU A 325 40.91 -13.63 22.99
CA GLU A 325 41.84 -13.43 21.88
C GLU A 325 42.73 -14.64 21.72
N ILE A 326 42.84 -15.13 20.49
CA ILE A 326 43.68 -16.27 20.15
C ILE A 326 44.71 -15.80 19.15
N SER A 327 45.98 -15.88 19.54
CA SER A 327 47.09 -15.63 18.64
C SER A 327 47.69 -16.97 18.22
N LEU A 328 47.43 -17.37 16.97
CA LEU A 328 48.05 -18.58 16.41
C LEU A 328 49.55 -18.42 16.20
N ALA A 329 50.01 -17.19 15.95
CA ALA A 329 51.43 -16.87 15.81
C ALA A 329 52.18 -17.01 17.14
N LEU A 330 51.59 -16.50 18.22
CA LEU A 330 52.15 -16.59 19.58
C LEU A 330 51.75 -17.87 20.33
N GLN A 331 50.85 -18.68 19.75
CA GLN A 331 50.32 -19.92 20.35
C GLN A 331 49.70 -19.69 21.74
N ARG A 332 48.96 -18.58 21.89
CA ARG A 332 48.36 -18.19 23.17
C ARG A 332 46.91 -17.77 23.01
N VAL A 333 46.13 -18.11 24.02
CA VAL A 333 44.79 -17.62 24.27
C VAL A 333 44.85 -16.64 25.44
N ALA A 334 44.18 -15.52 25.33
CA ALA A 334 43.98 -14.58 26.41
C ALA A 334 42.49 -14.31 26.60
N LEU A 335 42.00 -14.39 27.84
CA LEU A 335 40.72 -13.80 28.20
C LEU A 335 40.98 -12.36 28.61
N LEU A 336 40.38 -11.41 27.89
CA LEU A 336 40.43 -9.99 28.21
C LEU A 336 39.13 -9.59 28.90
N LYS A 337 39.25 -8.86 30.01
CA LYS A 337 38.14 -8.20 30.70
C LYS A 337 38.38 -6.69 30.67
N ASN A 338 37.46 -5.92 30.11
CA ASN A 338 37.61 -4.46 29.92
C ASN A 338 38.94 -4.07 29.22
N GLY A 339 39.33 -4.84 28.19
CA GLY A 339 40.59 -4.64 27.46
C GLY A 339 41.86 -5.11 28.20
N VAL A 340 41.76 -5.59 29.43
CA VAL A 340 42.90 -6.09 30.22
C VAL A 340 42.92 -7.62 30.22
N PRO A 341 44.03 -8.27 29.84
CA PRO A 341 44.17 -9.73 29.92
C PRO A 341 44.10 -10.19 31.38
N VAL A 342 43.04 -10.92 31.74
CA VAL A 342 42.83 -11.47 33.09
C VAL A 342 43.20 -12.95 33.20
N TYR A 343 43.25 -13.66 32.08
CA TYR A 343 43.70 -15.04 32.02
C TYR A 343 44.47 -15.29 30.73
N ARG A 344 45.47 -16.16 30.77
CA ARG A 344 46.25 -16.57 29.60
C ARG A 344 46.52 -18.06 29.67
N ALA A 345 46.33 -18.75 28.56
CA ALA A 345 46.67 -20.15 28.40
C ALA A 345 47.42 -20.37 27.08
N PRO A 346 48.32 -21.37 27.00
CA PRO A 346 48.83 -21.82 25.70
C PRO A 346 47.69 -22.44 24.87
N CYS A 347 47.74 -22.33 23.54
CA CYS A 347 46.90 -23.13 22.65
C CYS A 347 47.75 -23.95 21.68
N SER A 348 47.27 -25.17 21.39
CA SER A 348 47.84 -25.99 20.33
C SER A 348 47.45 -25.40 18.97
N THR A 349 48.42 -25.27 18.08
CA THR A 349 48.22 -24.74 16.72
C THR A 349 48.61 -25.73 15.63
N GLY A 350 48.84 -27.00 16.00
CA GLY A 350 49.31 -28.04 15.08
C GLY A 350 50.74 -27.84 14.56
N ARG A 351 51.49 -26.87 15.08
CA ARG A 351 52.92 -26.67 14.75
C ARG A 351 53.83 -27.70 15.45
N PRO A 352 54.98 -28.06 14.87
CA PRO A 352 55.95 -28.96 15.49
C PRO A 352 56.33 -28.48 16.91
N GLY A 353 56.29 -29.38 17.89
CA GLY A 353 56.60 -29.09 19.31
C GLY A 353 55.40 -28.72 20.19
N TYR A 354 54.22 -28.49 19.61
CA TYR A 354 52.99 -28.12 20.34
C TYR A 354 51.79 -28.97 19.90
N SER A 355 52.00 -30.28 19.76
CA SER A 355 50.95 -31.24 19.45
C SER A 355 49.90 -31.27 20.56
N THR A 356 48.63 -31.35 20.18
CA THR A 356 47.54 -31.50 21.14
C THR A 356 47.72 -32.83 21.87
N LYS A 357 47.75 -32.81 23.21
CA LYS A 357 47.78 -34.04 23.99
C LYS A 357 46.47 -34.79 23.78
N ARG A 358 46.55 -36.11 23.69
CA ARG A 358 45.40 -36.99 23.50
C ARG A 358 44.42 -36.76 24.66
N GLY A 359 43.19 -36.31 24.39
CA GLY A 359 42.16 -36.03 25.39
C GLY A 359 41.84 -34.54 25.62
N GLU A 360 42.54 -33.60 24.98
CA GLU A 360 42.22 -32.17 25.01
C GLU A 360 41.52 -31.72 23.70
N PHE A 361 40.59 -30.76 23.78
CA PHE A 361 39.82 -30.25 22.64
C PHE A 361 40.68 -29.39 21.71
N VAL A 362 40.48 -29.51 20.39
CA VAL A 362 41.23 -28.76 19.37
C VAL A 362 40.30 -27.81 18.62
N VAL A 363 40.71 -26.55 18.50
CA VAL A 363 40.11 -25.61 17.55
C VAL A 363 41.03 -25.54 16.34
N THR A 364 40.76 -26.37 15.33
CA THR A 364 41.55 -26.40 14.09
C THR A 364 40.89 -25.57 13.01
N ASN A 365 41.58 -24.54 12.52
CA ASN A 365 41.46 -24.12 11.12
C ASN A 365 42.85 -23.81 10.56
N LYS A 366 43.12 -24.21 9.32
CA LYS A 366 44.41 -24.12 8.60
C LYS A 366 44.75 -22.70 8.12
N GLU A 367 43.96 -21.68 8.46
CA GLU A 367 44.18 -20.31 7.99
C GLU A 367 45.18 -19.52 8.85
N ARG A 368 46.13 -18.85 8.17
CA ARG A 368 47.29 -18.16 8.77
C ARG A 368 46.91 -16.93 9.62
N TYR A 369 45.73 -16.36 9.38
CA TYR A 369 45.20 -15.16 10.05
C TYR A 369 43.82 -15.40 10.67
N HIS A 370 43.62 -16.60 11.22
CA HIS A 370 42.34 -16.96 11.82
C HIS A 370 42.09 -16.22 13.14
N ARG A 371 40.97 -15.48 13.21
CA ARG A 371 40.35 -15.05 14.46
C ARG A 371 39.28 -16.08 14.81
N SER A 372 39.63 -17.09 15.60
CA SER A 372 38.63 -17.99 16.15
C SER A 372 37.88 -17.28 17.28
N THR A 373 36.58 -17.10 17.13
CA THR A 373 35.68 -16.98 18.28
C THR A 373 35.54 -18.38 18.87
N ILE A 374 36.42 -18.72 19.82
CA ILE A 374 36.12 -19.81 20.74
C ILE A 374 35.06 -19.27 21.68
N TYR A 375 33.89 -19.91 21.67
CA TYR A 375 32.86 -19.72 22.67
C TYR A 375 33.01 -20.78 23.75
#